data_AF-A0A932PHE8-F1
#
_entry.id   AF-A0A932PHE8-F1
#
_cell.length_a   1.000
_cell.length_b   1.000
_cell.length_c   1.000
_cell.angle_alpha   90.00
_cell.angle_beta   90.00
_cell.angle_gamma   90.00
#
_symmetry.space_group_name_H-M   'P 1'
#
loop_
_entity.id
_entity.type
_entity.pdbx_description
1 polymer ?
#
loop_
_entity_poly.entity_id
_entity_poly.type
_entity_poly.pdbx_seq_one_letter_code
_entity_poly.pdbx_strand_id
1 'polypeptide(L)'
;RERHATDFYRCVTQKMLTYALGRGLDYHDEHTIDLIVDRLERSGGRFSSLIHGVIESAPFQKQRHPTRLVARPAESAEQAQAQAQGPSP
;
A
#
# COMPACT_ATOMS: atom_id res chain seq x y z
N ARG A 1 -14.41 13.45 -28.47
CA ARG A 1 -14.47 13.56 -26.99
C ARG A 1 -13.95 12.30 -26.31
N GLU A 2 -14.18 11.10 -26.85
CA GLU A 2 -13.76 9.83 -26.24
C GLU A 2 -12.23 9.60 -26.19
N ARG A 3 -11.48 9.98 -27.23
CA ARG A 3 -10.02 9.75 -27.27
C ARG A 3 -9.23 10.36 -26.11
N HIS A 4 -9.67 11.48 -25.53
CA HIS A 4 -8.95 12.11 -24.41
C HIS A 4 -9.32 11.50 -23.05
N ALA A 5 -10.45 10.78 -22.95
CA ALA A 5 -10.90 10.21 -21.70
C ALA A 5 -9.99 9.04 -21.28
N THR A 6 -9.63 8.17 -22.22
CA THR A 6 -8.70 7.05 -22.00
C THR A 6 -7.31 7.55 -21.58
N ASP A 7 -6.78 8.57 -22.27
CA ASP A 7 -5.48 9.19 -21.90
C ASP A 7 -5.52 9.78 -20.49
N PHE A 8 -6.64 10.43 -20.13
CA PHE A 8 -6.87 10.95 -18.79
C PHE A 8 -6.94 9.82 -17.74
N TYR A 9 -7.69 8.75 -18.01
CA TYR A 9 -7.78 7.57 -17.14
C TYR A 9 -6.42 6.91 -16.94
N ARG A 10 -5.63 6.77 -18.00
CA ARG A 10 -4.28 6.23 -17.92
C ARG A 10 -3.37 7.12 -17.08
N CYS A 11 -3.38 8.42 -17.32
CA CYS A 11 -2.58 9.40 -16.56
C CYS A 11 -2.94 9.41 -15.06
N VAL A 12 -4.23 9.44 -14.72
CA VAL A 12 -4.66 9.45 -13.31
C VAL A 12 -4.34 8.11 -12.63
N THR A 13 -4.49 6.99 -13.33
CA THR A 13 -4.15 5.66 -12.82
C THR A 13 -2.65 5.53 -12.52
N GLN A 14 -1.79 5.99 -13.44
CA GLN A 14 -0.34 6.02 -13.25
C GLN A 14 0.07 6.82 -12.01
N LYS A 15 -0.51 8.03 -11.86
CA LYS A 15 -0.24 8.88 -10.69
C LYS A 15 -0.74 8.21 -9.41
N MET A 16 -1.96 7.67 -9.40
CA MET A 16 -2.51 6.98 -8.23
C MET A 16 -1.67 5.78 -7.81
N LEU A 17 -1.22 4.95 -8.75
CA LEU A 17 -0.31 3.84 -8.44
C LEU A 17 1.03 4.34 -7.90
N THR A 18 1.61 5.39 -8.48
CA THR A 18 2.85 6.00 -7.97
C THR A 18 2.69 6.43 -6.50
N TYR A 19 1.58 7.09 -6.16
CA TYR A 19 1.30 7.52 -4.80
C TYR A 19 1.01 6.35 -3.86
N ALA A 20 0.19 5.39 -4.30
CA ALA A 20 -0.19 4.23 -3.49
C ALA A 20 1.02 3.33 -3.19
N LEU A 21 1.93 3.20 -4.15
CA LEU A 21 3.11 2.36 -4.02
C LEU A 21 4.31 3.08 -3.40
N GLY A 22 4.33 4.42 -3.38
CA GLY A 22 5.45 5.20 -2.88
C GLY A 22 6.76 5.00 -3.67
N ARG A 23 6.68 4.46 -4.89
CA ARG A 23 7.79 4.24 -5.82
C ARG A 23 7.38 4.63 -7.24
N GLY A 24 8.36 4.79 -8.13
CA GLY A 24 8.09 4.88 -9.56
C GLY A 24 7.47 3.60 -10.10
N LEU A 25 6.79 3.73 -11.24
CA LEU A 25 6.20 2.60 -11.97
C LEU A 25 7.29 1.82 -12.70
N ASP A 26 7.15 0.50 -12.73
CA ASP A 26 7.99 -0.42 -13.47
C ASP A 26 7.21 -1.02 -14.65
N TYR A 27 7.88 -1.72 -15.56
CA TYR A 27 7.25 -2.40 -16.70
C TYR A 27 6.11 -3.34 -16.29
N HIS A 28 6.22 -3.94 -15.10
CA HIS A 28 5.18 -4.80 -14.53
C HIS A 28 3.88 -4.06 -14.16
N ASP A 29 3.96 -2.76 -13.88
CA ASP A 29 2.80 -1.95 -13.50
C ASP A 29 1.98 -1.53 -14.72
N GLU A 30 2.55 -1.56 -15.93
CA GLU A 30 1.88 -1.18 -17.17
C GLU A 30 0.63 -2.04 -17.44
N HIS A 31 0.76 -3.36 -17.29
CA HIS A 31 -0.37 -4.26 -17.42
C HIS A 31 -1.45 -4.00 -16.36
N THR A 32 -1.04 -3.61 -15.14
CA THR A 32 -1.98 -3.24 -14.08
C THR A 32 -2.74 -1.97 -14.42
N ILE A 33 -2.06 -0.98 -15.01
CA ILE A 33 -2.67 0.28 -15.46
C ILE A 33 -3.73 -0.01 -16.52
N ASP A 34 -3.41 -0.84 -17.52
CA ASP A 34 -4.34 -1.20 -18.59
C ASP A 34 -5.62 -1.85 -18.04
N LEU A 35 -5.49 -2.78 -17.09
CA LEU A 35 -6.64 -3.44 -16.44
C LEU A 35 -7.52 -2.45 -15.68
N ILE A 36 -6.91 -1.49 -14.99
CA ILE A 36 -7.65 -0.47 -14.22
C ILE A 36 -8.33 0.52 -15.17
N VAL A 37 -7.68 0.92 -16.26
CA VAL A 37 -8.27 1.79 -17.30
C VAL A 37 -9.47 1.12 -17.95
N ASP A 38 -9.36 -0.14 -18.35
CA ASP A 38 -10.48 -0.92 -18.92
C ASP A 38 -11.66 -1.02 -17.92
N ARG A 39 -11.37 -1.21 -16.62
CA ARG A 39 -12.40 -1.15 -15.56
C ARG A 39 -13.04 0.24 -15.46
N LEU A 40 -12.24 1.31 -15.54
CA LEU A 40 -12.73 2.69 -15.48
C LEU A 40 -13.65 2.99 -16.65
N GLU A 41 -13.28 2.61 -17.87
CA GLU A 41 -14.09 2.77 -19.07
C GLU A 41 -15.44 2.06 -18.92
N ARG A 42 -15.44 0.78 -18.50
CA ARG A 42 -16.68 0.03 -18.21
C ARG A 42 -17.54 0.64 -17.11
N SER A 43 -16.92 1.34 -16.17
CA SER A 43 -17.64 2.00 -15.06
C SER A 43 -18.17 3.40 -15.42
N GLY A 44 -17.89 3.92 -16.61
CA GLY A 44 -18.20 5.31 -16.99
C GLY A 44 -17.31 6.34 -16.29
N GLY A 45 -16.06 5.98 -15.96
CA GLY A 45 -15.09 6.89 -15.34
C GLY A 45 -15.30 7.16 -13.86
N ARG A 46 -15.97 6.25 -13.12
CA ARG A 46 -16.24 6.44 -11.69
C ARG A 46 -14.95 6.41 -10.89
N PHE A 47 -14.67 7.48 -10.14
CA PHE A 47 -13.47 7.56 -9.30
C PHE A 47 -13.40 6.43 -8.25
N SER A 48 -14.53 5.98 -7.71
CA SER A 48 -14.53 4.83 -6.80
C SER A 48 -13.97 3.57 -7.48
N SER A 49 -14.26 3.35 -8.77
CA SER A 49 -13.74 2.20 -9.52
C SER A 49 -12.23 2.25 -9.71
N LEU A 50 -11.66 3.45 -9.86
CA LEU A 50 -10.20 3.65 -9.85
C LEU A 50 -9.59 3.20 -8.52
N ILE A 51 -10.13 3.70 -7.40
CA ILE A 51 -9.59 3.37 -6.07
C ILE A 51 -9.70 1.86 -5.79
N HIS A 52 -10.84 1.25 -6.07
CA HIS A 52 -11.01 -0.19 -5.97
C HIS A 52 -10.03 -0.95 -6.87
N GLY A 53 -9.83 -0.49 -8.11
CA GLY A 53 -8.86 -1.08 -9.03
C GLY A 53 -7.43 -1.03 -8.50
N VAL A 54 -7.02 0.09 -7.90
CA VAL A 54 -5.69 0.23 -7.28
C VAL A 54 -5.56 -0.70 -6.07
N ILE A 55 -6.55 -0.72 -5.17
CA ILE A 55 -6.51 -1.56 -3.96
C ILE A 55 -6.48 -3.05 -4.32
N GLU A 56 -7.26 -3.48 -5.30
CA GLU A 56 -7.32 -4.90 -5.74
C GLU A 56 -6.13 -5.30 -6.61
N SER A 57 -5.25 -4.36 -6.99
CA SER A 57 -4.14 -4.61 -7.89
C SER A 57 -3.02 -5.45 -7.26
N ALA A 58 -2.37 -6.27 -8.08
CA ALA A 58 -1.20 -7.04 -7.66
C ALA A 58 -0.06 -6.19 -7.07
N PRO A 59 0.37 -5.05 -7.65
CA PRO A 59 1.46 -4.27 -7.08
C PRO A 59 1.12 -3.69 -5.70
N PHE A 60 -0.14 -3.32 -5.46
CA PHE A 60 -0.59 -2.82 -4.15
C PHE A 60 -0.66 -3.96 -3.11
N GLN A 61 -1.31 -5.07 -3.45
CA GLN A 61 -1.48 -6.21 -2.54
C GLN A 61 -0.17 -6.92 -2.21
N LYS A 62 0.76 -7.01 -3.17
CA LYS A 62 2.08 -7.65 -2.98
C LYS A 62 3.12 -6.70 -2.43
N GLN A 63 2.75 -5.46 -2.14
CA GLN A 63 3.65 -4.54 -1.47
C GLN A 63 3.91 -5.04 -0.05
N ARG A 64 5.11 -5.61 0.15
CA ARG A 64 5.62 -5.89 1.47
C ARG A 64 5.93 -4.55 2.11
N HIS A 65 4.93 -3.95 2.78
CA HIS A 65 5.23 -2.98 3.79
C HIS A 65 6.16 -3.70 4.76
N PRO A 66 7.41 -3.22 5.00
CA PRO A 66 8.11 -3.66 6.17
C PRO A 66 7.19 -3.26 7.31
N THR A 67 6.44 -4.21 7.86
CA THR A 67 5.82 -4.06 9.17
C THR A 67 6.98 -3.56 10.00
N ARG A 68 6.96 -2.27 10.35
CA ARG A 68 7.87 -1.74 11.33
C ARG A 68 7.47 -2.52 12.55
N LEU A 69 8.19 -3.61 12.79
CA LEU A 69 8.18 -4.30 14.06
C LEU A 69 8.62 -3.17 14.98
N VAL A 70 7.65 -2.48 15.57
CA VAL A 70 7.92 -1.57 16.67
C VAL A 70 8.35 -2.55 17.73
N ALA A 71 9.65 -2.83 17.76
CA ALA A 71 10.26 -3.62 18.79
C ALA A 71 9.84 -2.91 20.07
N ARG A 72 8.87 -3.49 20.78
CA ARG A 72 8.48 -3.02 22.10
C ARG A 72 9.79 -2.92 22.87
N PRO A 73 10.21 -1.74 23.35
CA PRO A 73 11.39 -1.67 24.19
C PRO A 73 11.15 -2.65 25.34
N ALA A 74 12.17 -3.46 25.62
CA ALA A 74 12.09 -4.57 26.55
C ALA A 74 11.80 -4.09 27.98
N GLU A 75 10.52 -3.96 28.33
CA GLU A 75 10.05 -3.61 29.69
C GLU A 75 10.20 -4.76 30.71
N SER A 76 10.90 -5.86 30.36
CA SER A 76 11.03 -7.02 31.24
C SER A 76 12.38 -7.12 31.96
N ALA A 77 13.30 -6.18 31.75
CA ALA A 77 14.62 -6.22 32.43
C ALA A 77 14.61 -5.60 33.84
N GLU A 78 13.67 -4.71 34.16
CA GLU A 78 13.70 -3.96 35.44
C GLU A 78 13.03 -4.72 36.60
N GLN A 79 12.14 -5.68 36.31
CA GLN A 79 11.45 -6.45 37.35
C GLN A 79 12.30 -7.57 37.96
N ALA A 80 13.44 -7.93 37.35
CA ALA A 80 14.32 -8.98 37.86
C ALA A 80 15.27 -8.52 38.99
N GLN A 81 15.44 -7.21 39.19
CA GLN A 81 16.39 -6.68 40.18
C GLN A 81 15.77 -6.39 41.56
N ALA A 82 14.44 -6.35 41.68
CA ALA A 82 13.77 -6.04 42.96
C ALA A 82 13.51 -7.27 43.87
N GLN A 83 13.79 -8.50 43.42
CA GLN A 83 13.50 -9.73 44.19
C GLN A 83 14.73 -10.38 44.84
N ALA A 84 15.92 -9.77 44.73
CA ALA A 84 17.17 -10.35 45.24
C ALA A 84 17.61 -9.85 46.64
N GLN A 85 16.75 -9.18 47.40
CA GLN A 85 17.04 -8.75 48.78
C GLN A 85 15.87 -9.11 49.70
N GLY A 86 15.69 -10.41 49.95
CA GLY A 86 15.01 -10.89 51.14
C GLY A 86 15.98 -10.89 52.33
N PRO A 87 15.54 -10.59 53.56
CA PRO A 87 16.43 -10.51 54.71
C PRO A 87 16.93 -11.93 55.04
N SER A 88 18.26 -12.08 55.12
CA SER A 88 18.90 -13.21 55.80
C SER A 88 19.25 -12.79 57.24
N PRO A 89 19.37 -13.77 58.15
CA PRO A 89 18.59 -13.91 59.39
C PRO A 89 18.93 -12.93 60.53
#